data_AF-A0A1C2DSE9-F1
#
_entry.id   AF-A0A1C2DSE9-F1
#
_cell.length_a   1.000
_cell.length_b   1.000
_cell.length_c   1.000
_cell.angle_alpha   90.00
_cell.angle_beta   90.00
_cell.angle_gamma   90.00
#
_symmetry.space_group_name_H-M   'P 1'
#
loop_
_entity.id
_entity.type
_entity.pdbx_description
1 polymer ?
#
loop_
_entity_poly.entity_id
_entity_poly.type
_entity_poly.pdbx_seq_one_letter_code
_entity_poly.pdbx_strand_id
1 'polypeptide(L)'
;MSIFDNIKACELTNAHGEVNFFRITDGALNTAGFTEVKPLNGSFIVGHSESGHNHVLEAHGVTVTERTHNGMRVLHAILLEPVPLKQSAGAPHKQQTVEPGEYFITNNVEYNPFLEQARRVAD
;
A
#
# COMPACT_ATOMS: atom_id res chain seq x y z
N MET A 1 -9.64 -13.53 -12.92
CA MET A 1 -8.32 -12.87 -12.92
C MET A 1 -7.94 -12.50 -11.50
N SER A 2 -6.70 -12.81 -11.09
CA SER A 2 -6.11 -12.25 -9.88
C SER A 2 -5.82 -10.77 -10.09
N ILE A 3 -5.85 -9.97 -9.02
CA ILE A 3 -5.45 -8.56 -9.10
C ILE A 3 -3.93 -8.39 -9.30
N PHE A 4 -3.16 -9.43 -8.97
CA PHE A 4 -1.70 -9.45 -9.05
C PHE A 4 -1.17 -10.07 -10.35
N ASP A 5 -2.04 -10.54 -11.25
CA ASP A 5 -1.67 -11.28 -12.48
C ASP A 5 -0.72 -10.50 -13.41
N ASN A 6 -0.86 -9.17 -13.41
CA ASN A 6 -0.09 -8.25 -14.25
C ASN A 6 1.21 -7.76 -13.58
N ILE A 7 1.44 -8.08 -12.31
CA ILE A 7 2.63 -7.66 -11.56
C ILE A 7 3.73 -8.68 -11.80
N LYS A 8 4.84 -8.23 -12.37
CA LYS A 8 5.99 -9.06 -12.69
C LYS A 8 7.03 -9.03 -11.58
N ALA A 9 7.27 -7.85 -11.00
CA ALA A 9 8.16 -7.65 -9.87
C ALA A 9 7.64 -6.56 -8.92
N CYS A 10 7.85 -6.79 -7.62
CA CYS A 10 7.61 -5.80 -6.59
C CYS A 10 8.57 -6.00 -5.41
N GLU A 11 8.81 -4.93 -4.66
CA GLU A 11 9.67 -4.93 -3.47
C GLU A 11 8.96 -4.30 -2.27
N LEU A 12 9.20 -4.83 -1.08
CA LEU A 12 8.71 -4.22 0.17
C LEU A 12 9.60 -3.02 0.49
N THR A 13 9.08 -1.80 0.32
CA THR A 13 9.86 -0.58 0.58
C THR A 13 9.61 -0.01 1.96
N ASN A 14 8.37 -0.12 2.44
CA ASN A 14 7.95 0.47 3.71
C ASN A 14 7.00 -0.50 4.43
N ALA A 15 7.17 -0.58 5.75
CA ALA A 15 6.25 -1.27 6.64
C ALA A 15 6.04 -0.37 7.86
N HIS A 16 4.78 -0.16 8.23
CA HIS A 16 4.40 0.73 9.32
C HIS A 16 3.32 0.06 10.17
N GLY A 17 3.72 -0.62 11.25
CA GLY A 17 2.79 -1.42 12.05
C GLY A 17 2.29 -2.62 11.26
N GLU A 18 1.00 -2.60 10.91
CA GLU A 18 0.30 -3.71 10.24
C GLU A 18 0.15 -3.50 8.73
N VAL A 19 0.51 -2.31 8.22
CA VAL A 19 0.49 -2.02 6.78
C VAL A 19 1.85 -2.28 6.14
N ASN A 20 1.82 -3.07 5.06
CA ASN A 20 2.98 -3.33 4.22
C ASN A 20 2.80 -2.65 2.87
N PHE A 21 3.81 -1.90 2.44
CA PHE A 21 3.85 -1.21 1.16
C PHE A 21 4.78 -1.96 0.21
N PHE A 22 4.17 -2.54 -0.82
CA PHE A 22 4.91 -3.21 -1.87
C PHE A 22 4.95 -2.30 -3.09
N ARG A 23 6.13 -1.80 -3.43
CA ARG A 23 6.37 -1.04 -4.64
C ARG A 23 6.39 -1.98 -5.83
N ILE A 24 5.60 -1.68 -6.86
CA ILE A 24 5.64 -2.39 -8.12
C ILE A 24 6.80 -1.81 -8.94
N THR A 25 7.79 -2.64 -9.22
CA THR A 25 8.98 -2.26 -10.02
C THR A 25 8.85 -2.70 -11.47
N ASP A 26 8.10 -3.77 -11.73
CA ASP A 26 7.79 -4.23 -13.09
C ASP A 26 6.37 -4.80 -13.18
N GLY A 27 5.66 -4.44 -14.24
CA GLY A 27 4.23 -4.71 -14.39
C GLY A 27 3.35 -3.61 -13.80
N ALA A 28 2.08 -3.92 -13.57
CA ALA A 28 1.11 -2.99 -12.99
C ALA A 28 0.01 -3.77 -12.27
N LEU A 29 -0.62 -3.17 -11.26
CA LEU A 29 -1.75 -3.82 -10.61
C LEU A 29 -2.99 -3.79 -11.50
N ASN A 30 -3.76 -4.88 -11.53
CA ASN A 30 -5.02 -4.89 -12.27
C ASN A 30 -6.10 -4.10 -11.49
N THR A 31 -6.25 -2.82 -11.84
CA THR A 31 -7.20 -1.89 -11.23
C THR A 31 -8.66 -2.12 -11.65
N ALA A 32 -8.96 -3.16 -12.45
CA ALA A 32 -10.34 -3.49 -12.79
C ALA A 32 -11.15 -3.80 -11.53
N GLY A 33 -12.26 -3.09 -11.33
CA GLY A 33 -13.12 -3.25 -10.15
C GLY A 33 -12.54 -2.68 -8.86
N PHE A 34 -11.47 -1.87 -8.94
CA PHE A 34 -11.07 -1.01 -7.83
C PHE A 34 -12.00 0.20 -7.75
N THR A 35 -12.26 0.63 -6.52
CA THR A 35 -13.02 1.84 -6.21
C THR A 35 -12.09 2.91 -5.69
N GLU A 36 -12.27 4.16 -6.13
CA GLU A 36 -11.50 5.28 -5.63
C GLU A 36 -11.76 5.52 -4.14
N VAL A 37 -10.68 5.61 -3.36
CA VAL A 37 -10.75 5.98 -1.95
C VAL A 37 -10.75 7.50 -1.90
N LYS A 38 -11.67 8.11 -1.16
CA LYS A 38 -11.65 9.57 -0.95
C LYS A 38 -10.72 9.93 0.20
N PRO A 39 -9.91 10.98 0.07
CA PRO A 39 -9.10 11.44 1.18
C PRO A 39 -10.02 12.02 2.27
N LEU A 40 -9.75 11.65 3.52
CA LEU A 40 -10.43 12.17 4.70
C LEU A 40 -9.54 13.26 5.31
N ASN A 41 -10.03 14.49 5.40
CA ASN A 41 -9.27 15.65 5.90
C ASN A 41 -7.92 15.88 5.18
N GLY A 42 -7.83 15.56 3.88
CA GLY A 42 -6.59 15.72 3.12
C GLY A 42 -5.59 14.57 3.30
N SER A 43 -6.00 13.45 3.91
CA SER A 43 -5.18 12.23 4.00
C SER A 43 -5.94 10.98 3.58
N PHE A 44 -5.27 10.05 2.92
CA PHE A 44 -5.79 8.72 2.62
C PHE A 44 -5.50 7.75 3.76
N ILE A 45 -6.54 7.06 4.24
CA ILE A 45 -6.38 6.01 5.25
C ILE A 45 -5.99 4.71 4.53
N VAL A 46 -4.72 4.34 4.68
CA VAL A 46 -4.14 3.16 4.03
C VAL A 46 -4.15 1.91 4.90
N GLY A 47 -4.43 2.07 6.19
CA GLY A 47 -4.71 0.94 7.06
C GLY A 47 -5.15 1.37 8.43
N HIS A 48 -5.63 0.40 9.19
CA HIS A 48 -6.09 0.55 10.55
C HIS A 48 -5.23 -0.35 11.41
N SER A 49 -4.79 0.16 12.55
CA SER A 49 -4.14 -0.65 13.57
C SER A 49 -5.17 -1.21 14.53
N GLU A 50 -4.91 -2.40 15.08
CA GLU A 50 -5.74 -3.06 16.10
C GLU A 50 -6.03 -2.17 17.31
N SER A 51 -5.12 -1.24 17.64
CA SER A 51 -5.32 -0.27 18.73
C SER A 51 -6.22 0.93 18.37
N GLY A 52 -6.85 0.94 17.20
CA GLY A 52 -7.77 2.00 16.76
C GLY A 52 -7.08 3.23 16.13
N HIS A 53 -5.80 3.12 15.78
CA HIS A 53 -5.06 4.19 15.10
C HIS A 53 -5.03 3.97 13.59
N ASN A 54 -5.15 5.05 12.81
CA ASN A 54 -5.12 4.96 11.35
C ASN A 54 -3.71 5.22 10.83
N HIS A 55 -3.29 4.45 9.83
CA HIS A 55 -2.13 4.78 9.01
C HIS A 55 -2.62 5.66 7.86
N VAL A 56 -2.02 6.84 7.73
CA VAL A 56 -2.46 7.87 6.79
C VAL A 56 -1.33 8.31 5.88
N LEU A 57 -1.64 8.45 4.59
CA LEU A 57 -0.82 9.12 3.58
C LEU A 57 -1.40 10.50 3.31
N GLU A 58 -0.58 11.52 3.13
CA GLU A 58 -1.09 12.82 2.66
C GLU A 58 -1.61 12.71 1.22
N ALA A 59 -2.71 13.42 0.92
CA ALA A 59 -3.38 13.26 -0.36
C ALA A 59 -2.71 13.99 -1.54
N HIS A 60 -1.70 14.82 -1.25
CA HIS A 60 -1.05 15.64 -2.24
C HIS A 60 -0.26 14.76 -3.24
N GLY A 61 -0.67 14.76 -4.50
CA GLY A 61 -0.05 13.94 -5.54
C GLY A 61 -0.25 12.43 -5.37
N VAL A 62 -1.21 12.00 -4.56
CA VAL A 62 -1.50 10.57 -4.32
C VAL A 62 -2.87 10.20 -4.84
N THR A 63 -2.94 9.08 -5.57
CA THR A 63 -4.19 8.45 -5.95
C THR A 63 -4.28 7.11 -5.26
N VAL A 64 -5.31 6.91 -4.43
CA VAL A 64 -5.56 5.63 -3.76
C VAL A 64 -6.87 5.04 -4.25
N THR A 65 -6.81 3.78 -4.63
CA THR A 65 -7.97 2.98 -4.99
C THR A 65 -7.96 1.73 -4.13
N GLU A 66 -9.12 1.15 -3.82
CA GLU A 66 -9.21 -0.06 -3.00
C GLU A 66 -10.07 -1.12 -3.66
N ARG A 67 -9.77 -2.38 -3.34
CA ARG A 67 -10.59 -3.52 -3.72
C ARG A 67 -10.49 -4.62 -2.68
N THR A 68 -11.60 -5.28 -2.43
CA THR A 68 -11.61 -6.53 -1.69
C THR A 68 -11.33 -7.70 -2.63
N HIS A 69 -10.27 -8.46 -2.35
CA HIS A 69 -9.89 -9.66 -3.09
C HIS A 69 -9.80 -10.84 -2.11
N ASN A 70 -10.63 -11.87 -2.31
CA ASN A 70 -10.69 -13.06 -1.44
C ASN A 70 -10.82 -12.73 0.06
N GLY A 71 -11.66 -11.75 0.42
CA GLY A 71 -11.85 -11.31 1.80
C GLY A 71 -10.76 -10.38 2.35
N MET A 72 -9.72 -10.11 1.55
CA MET A 72 -8.60 -9.24 1.92
C MET A 72 -8.76 -7.86 1.28
N ARG A 73 -8.56 -6.80 2.06
CA ARG A 73 -8.55 -5.43 1.54
C ARG A 73 -7.18 -5.14 0.95
N VAL A 74 -7.15 -4.81 -0.34
CA VAL A 74 -5.94 -4.40 -1.05
C VAL A 74 -6.16 -2.98 -1.54
N LEU A 75 -5.25 -2.10 -1.16
CA LEU A 75 -5.22 -0.74 -1.67
C LEU A 75 -4.15 -0.65 -2.74
N HIS A 76 -4.41 0.14 -3.76
CA HIS A 76 -3.49 0.48 -4.82
C HIS A 76 -3.26 1.98 -4.78
N ALA A 77 -2.03 2.37 -4.49
CA ALA A 77 -1.60 3.74 -4.28
C ALA A 77 -0.58 4.14 -5.34
N ILE A 78 -0.86 5.24 -6.04
CA ILE A 78 0.06 5.85 -7.01
C ILE A 78 0.52 7.17 -6.41
N LEU A 79 1.81 7.30 -6.14
CA LEU A 79 2.44 8.49 -5.58
C LEU A 79 3.24 9.20 -6.69
N LEU A 80 2.88 10.44 -6.99
CA LEU A 80 3.58 11.29 -7.95
C LEU A 80 4.76 12.04 -7.33
N GLU A 81 4.76 12.17 -6.01
CA GLU A 81 5.75 12.88 -5.20
C GLU A 81 6.03 12.13 -3.90
N PRO A 82 7.17 12.36 -3.23
CA PRO A 82 7.48 11.71 -1.96
C PRO A 82 6.47 12.14 -0.89
N VAL A 83 5.73 11.16 -0.35
CA VAL A 83 4.63 11.41 0.57
C VAL A 83 4.93 10.82 1.94
N PRO A 84 4.70 11.58 3.03
CA PRO A 84 4.91 11.06 4.36
C PRO A 84 3.78 10.12 4.80
N LEU A 85 4.17 8.95 5.26
CA LEU A 85 3.34 7.99 5.96
C LEU A 85 3.39 8.26 7.46
N LYS A 86 2.22 8.58 8.04
CA LYS A 86 2.05 8.95 9.44
C LYS A 86 1.02 8.03 10.10
N GLN A 87 1.09 7.91 11.41
CA GLN A 87 0.05 7.27 12.22
C GLN A 87 -0.80 8.37 12.87
N SER A 88 -2.12 8.26 12.84
CA SER A 88 -3.05 9.21 13.47
C SER A 88 -3.11 9.06 15.01
N ALA A 89 -2.02 8.66 15.65
CA ALA A 89 -1.90 8.55 17.10
C ALA A 89 -1.41 9.87 17.72
N GLY A 90 -1.80 10.15 18.97
CA GLY A 90 -1.33 11.34 19.70
C GLY A 90 0.18 11.35 19.96
N ALA A 91 0.80 10.16 20.03
CA ALA A 91 2.24 9.95 20.03
C ALA A 91 2.60 9.03 18.85
N PRO A 92 2.71 9.57 17.63
CA PRO A 92 2.94 8.76 16.45
C PRO A 92 4.34 8.16 16.48
N HIS A 93 4.47 6.95 15.93
CA HIS A 93 5.76 6.34 15.70
C HIS A 93 6.51 7.12 14.60
N LYS A 94 7.79 6.79 14.37
CA LYS A 94 8.65 7.50 13.42
C LYS A 94 7.98 7.58 12.04
N GLN A 95 7.76 8.81 11.56
CA GLN A 95 7.27 9.06 10.21
C GLN A 95 8.22 8.43 9.18
N GLN A 96 7.65 7.76 8.19
CA GLN A 96 8.38 7.22 7.05
C GLN A 96 8.00 8.03 5.82
N THR A 97 8.98 8.32 4.97
CA THR A 97 8.70 8.88 3.64
C THR A 97 8.53 7.72 2.68
N VAL A 98 7.44 7.74 1.92
CA VAL A 98 7.20 6.83 0.81
C VAL A 98 7.58 7.57 -0.46
N GLU A 99 8.56 7.04 -1.18
CA GLU A 99 9.02 7.62 -2.43
C GLU A 99 7.94 7.55 -3.52
N PRO A 100 8.02 8.39 -4.58
CA PRO A 100 7.08 8.32 -5.68
C PRO A 100 7.17 6.99 -6.44
N GLY A 101 6.02 6.46 -6.85
CA GLY A 101 5.89 5.17 -7.52
C GLY A 101 4.49 4.57 -7.42
N GLU A 102 4.33 3.38 -7.99
CA GLU A 102 3.11 2.58 -7.88
C GLU A 102 3.28 1.54 -6.77
N TYR A 103 2.29 1.45 -5.89
CA TYR A 103 2.32 0.60 -4.70
C TYR A 103 1.00 -0.15 -4.55
N PHE A 104 1.09 -1.37 -4.02
CA PHE A 104 -0.05 -2.01 -3.41
C PHE A 104 0.18 -2.18 -1.91
N ILE A 105 -0.89 -2.00 -1.15
CA ILE A 105 -0.88 -1.96 0.31
C ILE A 105 -1.87 -3.01 0.81
N THR A 106 -1.42 -3.79 1.78
CA THR A 106 -2.24 -4.81 2.44
C THR A 106 -2.00 -4.77 3.95
N ASN A 107 -3.06 -5.04 4.71
CA ASN A 107 -3.02 -5.17 6.17
C ASN A 107 -2.79 -6.62 6.61
N ASN A 108 -2.79 -7.57 5.68
CA ASN A 108 -2.59 -8.97 6.02
C ASN A 108 -1.09 -9.28 5.99
N VAL A 109 -0.49 -9.31 7.17
CA VAL A 109 0.93 -9.64 7.38
C VAL A 109 1.25 -11.07 6.88
N GLU A 110 0.26 -11.96 6.87
CA GLU A 110 0.42 -13.35 6.40
C GLU A 110 0.31 -13.47 4.87
N TYR A 111 -0.21 -12.45 4.18
CA TYR A 111 -0.32 -12.47 2.74
C TYR A 111 0.92 -11.89 2.09
N ASN A 112 1.84 -12.78 1.75
CA ASN A 112 2.96 -12.49 0.88
C ASN A 112 2.67 -13.09 -0.50
N PRO A 113 2.05 -12.35 -1.44
CA PRO A 113 1.75 -12.86 -2.78
C PRO A 113 3.02 -13.26 -3.55
N PHE A 114 4.20 -12.86 -3.04
CA PHE A 114 5.50 -13.02 -3.69
C PHE A 114 6.54 -13.72 -2.79
N LEU A 115 6.17 -14.44 -1.72
CA LEU A 115 7.14 -15.24 -0.93
C LEU A 115 7.94 -16.22 -1.82
N GLU A 116 7.40 -16.62 -2.97
CA GLU A 116 8.11 -17.40 -3.99
C GLU A 116 8.78 -16.56 -5.10
N GLN A 117 8.38 -15.30 -5.32
CA GLN A 117 8.91 -14.43 -6.38
C GLN A 117 10.04 -13.49 -5.91
N ALA A 118 10.04 -13.04 -4.66
CA ALA A 118 11.12 -12.23 -4.09
C ALA A 118 12.47 -12.96 -4.05
N ARG A 119 12.46 -14.31 -4.09
CA ARG A 119 13.68 -15.13 -4.23
C ARG A 119 14.30 -15.14 -5.64
N ARG A 120 13.57 -14.72 -6.69
CA ARG A 120 14.09 -14.70 -8.07
C ARG A 120 14.84 -13.43 -8.45
N VAL A 121 14.80 -12.38 -7.61
CA VAL A 121 15.44 -11.09 -7.91
C VAL A 121 16.78 -10.94 -7.17
N ALA A 122 17.28 -12.03 -6.59
CA ALA A 122 18.59 -12.09 -5.93
C ALA A 122 19.60 -13.01 -6.64
N ASP A 123 19.31 -13.41 -7.90
CA ASP A 123 20.26 -14.07 -8.80
C ASP A 123 20.53 -13.18 -10.03
#